data_AF-A0A822B789-F1
#
_entry.id   AF-A0A822B789-F1
#
_cell.length_a   1.000
_cell.length_b   1.000
_cell.length_c   1.000
_cell.angle_alpha   90.00
_cell.angle_beta   90.00
_cell.angle_gamma   90.00
#
_symmetry.space_group_name_H-M   'P 1'
#
loop_
_entity.id
_entity.type
_entity.pdbx_description
1 polymer ?
#
loop_
_entity_poly.entity_id
_entity_poly.type
_entity_poly.pdbx_seq_one_letter_code
_entity_poly.pdbx_strand_id
1 'polypeptide(L)'
;MTNTNDMNSVAAVGFQDAAEIYEQARPSYPHEVIEFLKSLCPTPTTIIDLGAGTGKLTRLLLTLDAQEIIAIEPVASMREKLKLIPLISRIIDGTAEHIPLED
;
A
#
# COMPACT_ATOMS: atom_id res chain seq x y z
N MET A 1 10.12 -1.02 25.83
CA MET A 1 10.62 0.12 25.02
C MET A 1 11.38 -0.46 23.85
N THR A 2 10.67 -0.87 22.80
CA THR A 2 11.27 -1.39 21.56
C THR A 2 11.46 -0.22 20.60
N ASN A 3 12.68 -0.10 20.11
CA ASN A 3 13.17 1.01 19.29
C ASN A 3 12.38 1.09 17.98
N THR A 4 11.75 2.22 17.70
CA THR A 4 11.01 2.57 16.47
C THR A 4 11.90 2.77 15.23
N ASN A 5 13.08 2.13 15.18
CA ASN A 5 14.18 2.54 14.30
C ASN A 5 14.62 1.49 13.26
N ASP A 6 13.70 0.63 12.82
CA ASP A 6 13.94 -0.32 11.71
C ASP A 6 13.43 0.20 10.35
N MET A 7 13.12 1.50 10.24
CA MET A 7 12.92 2.12 8.93
C MET A 7 14.29 2.58 8.40
N ASN A 8 14.70 2.07 7.24
CA ASN A 8 15.91 2.54 6.57
C ASN A 8 15.75 4.04 6.26
N SER A 9 16.46 4.89 7.02
CA SER A 9 16.34 6.34 6.96
C SER A 9 16.68 6.91 5.58
N VAL A 10 17.57 6.25 4.84
CA VAL A 10 17.91 6.61 3.46
C VAL A 10 16.74 6.36 2.52
N ALA A 11 16.03 5.23 2.71
CA ALA A 11 14.84 4.93 1.92
C ALA A 11 13.71 5.91 2.25
N ALA A 12 13.45 6.19 3.52
CA ALA A 12 12.42 7.14 3.95
C ALA A 12 12.63 8.54 3.37
N VAL A 13 13.86 9.09 3.47
CA VAL A 13 14.21 10.40 2.91
C VAL A 13 14.15 10.38 1.38
N GLY A 14 14.72 9.35 0.72
CA GLY A 14 14.69 9.23 -0.74
C GLY A 14 13.27 9.14 -1.31
N PHE A 15 12.37 8.44 -0.62
CA PHE A 15 10.96 8.40 -0.98
C PHE A 15 10.25 9.72 -0.69
N GLN A 16 10.57 10.39 0.41
CA GLN A 16 10.00 11.71 0.69
C GLN A 16 10.35 12.73 -0.40
N ASP A 17 11.57 12.68 -0.93
CA ASP A 17 12.07 13.66 -1.92
C ASP A 17 11.78 13.27 -3.38
N ALA A 18 11.65 11.98 -3.70
CA ALA A 18 11.56 11.51 -5.09
C ALA A 18 10.48 10.44 -5.37
N ALA A 19 9.60 10.11 -4.42
CA ALA A 19 8.58 9.07 -4.62
C ALA A 19 7.69 9.32 -5.84
N GLU A 20 7.34 10.57 -6.11
CA GLU A 20 6.43 10.91 -7.21
C GLU A 20 7.10 10.68 -8.59
N ILE A 21 8.36 11.07 -8.75
CA ILE A 21 9.16 10.78 -9.95
C ILE A 21 9.40 9.29 -10.08
N TYR A 22 9.72 8.61 -8.98
CA TYR A 22 9.95 7.17 -8.94
C TYR A 22 8.70 6.36 -9.28
N GLU A 23 7.53 6.75 -8.76
CA GLU A 23 6.24 6.15 -9.10
C GLU A 23 5.96 6.30 -10.60
N GLN A 24 6.14 7.50 -11.16
CA GLN A 24 5.87 7.78 -12.57
C GLN A 24 6.82 7.03 -13.52
N ALA A 25 8.09 6.87 -13.14
CA ALA A 25 9.09 6.19 -13.96
C ALA A 25 8.92 4.67 -13.98
N ARG A 26 8.27 4.08 -12.97
CA ARG A 26 8.03 2.63 -12.93
C ARG A 26 6.84 2.24 -13.81
N PRO A 27 6.95 1.17 -14.62
CA PRO A 27 5.80 0.58 -15.30
C PRO A 27 4.67 0.26 -14.30
N SER A 28 3.43 0.30 -14.76
CA SER A 28 2.31 -0.26 -13.99
C SER A 28 2.44 -1.78 -13.89
N TYR A 29 1.72 -2.40 -12.96
CA TYR A 29 1.63 -3.86 -12.94
C TYR A 29 0.94 -4.38 -14.21
N PRO A 30 1.30 -5.59 -14.67
CA PRO A 30 0.57 -6.28 -15.74
C PRO A 30 -0.89 -6.48 -15.35
N HIS A 31 -1.79 -6.46 -16.34
CA HIS A 31 -3.22 -6.63 -16.10
C HIS A 31 -3.55 -8.02 -15.54
N GLU A 32 -2.70 -9.00 -15.87
CA GLU A 32 -2.76 -10.39 -15.45
C GLU A 32 -2.59 -10.57 -13.93
N VAL A 33 -2.03 -9.59 -13.23
CA VAL A 33 -1.91 -9.64 -11.76
C VAL A 33 -3.28 -9.73 -11.10
N ILE A 34 -4.28 -9.00 -11.60
CA ILE A 34 -5.64 -9.02 -11.04
C ILE A 34 -6.31 -10.36 -11.30
N GLU A 35 -6.18 -10.91 -12.50
CA GLU A 35 -6.74 -12.22 -12.82
C GLU A 35 -6.11 -13.32 -11.96
N PHE A 36 -4.81 -13.25 -11.74
CA PHE A 36 -4.12 -14.16 -10.83
C PHE A 36 -4.63 -14.03 -9.39
N LEU A 37 -4.76 -12.82 -8.85
CA LEU A 37 -5.28 -12.61 -7.49
C LEU A 37 -6.73 -13.09 -7.34
N LYS A 38 -7.60 -12.82 -8.32
CA LYS A 38 -8.98 -13.34 -8.37
C LYS A 38 -9.01 -14.87 -8.38
N SER A 39 -8.06 -15.51 -9.08
CA SER A 39 -7.98 -16.98 -9.09
C SER A 39 -7.64 -17.59 -7.73
N LEU A 40 -6.87 -16.86 -6.90
CA LEU A 40 -6.49 -17.29 -5.56
C LEU A 40 -7.56 -16.99 -4.52
N CYS A 41 -8.22 -15.84 -4.64
CA CYS A 41 -9.29 -15.39 -3.76
C CYS A 41 -10.42 -14.78 -4.60
N PRO A 42 -11.43 -15.58 -5.00
CA PRO A 42 -12.50 -15.11 -5.88
C PRO A 42 -13.44 -14.08 -5.23
N THR A 43 -13.56 -14.13 -3.90
CA THR A 43 -14.46 -13.28 -3.12
C THR A 43 -13.75 -12.73 -1.87
N PRO A 44 -12.77 -11.83 -2.03
CA PRO A 44 -12.07 -11.25 -0.90
C PRO A 44 -13.05 -10.38 -0.10
N THR A 45 -13.05 -10.52 1.23
CA THR A 45 -13.84 -9.62 2.10
C THR A 45 -13.02 -8.40 2.51
N THR A 46 -11.77 -8.63 2.89
CA THR A 46 -10.82 -7.59 3.31
C THR A 46 -9.49 -7.81 2.58
N ILE A 47 -8.91 -6.74 2.05
CA ILE A 47 -7.58 -6.74 1.46
C ILE A 47 -6.71 -5.74 2.21
N ILE A 48 -5.49 -6.16 2.52
CA ILE A 48 -4.46 -5.33 3.15
C ILE A 48 -3.34 -5.14 2.12
N ASP A 49 -3.09 -3.89 1.73
CA ASP A 49 -1.95 -3.49 0.90
C ASP A 49 -0.81 -3.03 1.81
N LEU A 50 0.19 -3.90 2.01
CA LEU A 50 1.33 -3.68 2.91
C LEU A 50 2.48 -3.00 2.17
N GLY A 51 2.93 -1.84 2.67
CA GLY A 51 3.90 -1.01 1.95
C GLY A 51 3.27 -0.40 0.70
N ALA A 52 2.06 0.15 0.86
CA ALA A 52 1.23 0.62 -0.25
C ALA A 52 1.89 1.75 -1.07
N GLY A 53 2.90 2.42 -0.51
CA GLY A 53 3.55 3.56 -1.13
C GLY A 53 2.53 4.63 -1.47
N THR A 54 2.55 5.09 -2.72
CA THR A 54 1.58 6.06 -3.25
C THR A 54 0.34 5.42 -3.87
N GLY A 55 0.20 4.09 -3.79
CA GLY A 55 -1.03 3.36 -4.11
C GLY A 55 -1.13 2.79 -5.52
N LYS A 56 0.01 2.53 -6.17
CA LYS A 56 0.03 1.91 -7.50
C LYS A 56 -0.64 0.54 -7.52
N LEU A 57 -0.35 -0.33 -6.54
CA LEU A 57 -1.01 -1.62 -6.39
C LEU A 57 -2.43 -1.45 -5.86
N THR A 58 -2.63 -0.57 -4.87
CA THR A 58 -3.95 -0.29 -4.28
C THR A 58 -5.02 -0.03 -5.33
N ARG A 59 -4.73 0.80 -6.34
CA ARG A 59 -5.67 1.13 -7.42
C ARG A 59 -6.12 -0.10 -8.23
N LEU A 60 -5.27 -1.12 -8.32
CA LEU A 60 -5.61 -2.38 -8.97
C LEU A 60 -6.42 -3.27 -8.01
N LEU A 61 -6.04 -3.33 -6.74
CA LEU A 61 -6.76 -4.11 -5.71
C LEU A 61 -8.22 -3.64 -5.54
N LEU A 62 -8.50 -2.35 -5.74
CA LEU A 62 -9.88 -1.82 -5.75
C LEU A 62 -10.79 -2.49 -6.80
N THR A 63 -10.23 -3.16 -7.83
CA THR A 63 -10.99 -3.88 -8.86
C THR A 63 -11.38 -5.31 -8.47
N LEU A 64 -11.01 -5.73 -7.26
CA LEU A 64 -11.31 -7.04 -6.70
C LEU A 64 -12.62 -7.09 -5.90
N ASP A 65 -13.38 -5.98 -5.86
CA ASP A 65 -14.70 -5.86 -5.23
C ASP A 65 -14.74 -6.31 -3.75
N ALA A 66 -13.63 -6.14 -3.01
CA ALA A 66 -13.60 -6.41 -1.59
C ALA A 66 -14.44 -5.38 -0.80
N GLN A 67 -15.00 -5.81 0.33
CA GLN A 67 -15.79 -4.94 1.20
C GLN A 67 -14.91 -3.90 1.90
N GLU A 68 -13.68 -4.28 2.27
CA GLU A 68 -12.73 -3.42 2.95
C GLU A 68 -11.34 -3.48 2.28
N ILE A 69 -10.76 -2.31 2.08
CA ILE A 69 -9.39 -2.14 1.56
C ILE A 69 -8.61 -1.28 2.55
N ILE A 70 -7.56 -1.86 3.13
CA ILE A 70 -6.70 -1.21 4.11
C ILE A 70 -5.32 -1.03 3.49
N ALA A 71 -4.82 0.21 3.46
CA ALA A 71 -3.46 0.50 3.02
C ALA A 71 -2.57 0.79 4.24
N ILE A 72 -1.45 0.10 4.35
CA ILE A 72 -0.45 0.30 5.40
C ILE A 72 0.83 0.82 4.75
N GLU A 73 1.29 1.99 5.20
CA GLU A 73 2.47 2.65 4.62
C GLU A 73 3.19 3.46 5.71
N PRO A 74 4.49 3.24 5.98
CA PRO A 74 5.22 3.94 7.04
C PRO A 74 5.58 5.40 6.71
N VAL A 75 5.67 5.78 5.44
CA VAL A 75 6.07 7.14 5.04
C VAL A 75 4.87 8.07 4.96
N ALA A 76 4.84 9.09 5.82
CA ALA A 76 3.72 10.02 5.94
C ALA A 76 3.38 10.74 4.61
N SER A 77 4.38 11.18 3.84
CA SER A 77 4.14 11.85 2.55
C SER A 77 3.50 10.94 1.50
N MET A 78 3.80 9.63 1.53
CA MET A 78 3.16 8.63 0.68
C MET A 78 1.72 8.37 1.12
N ARG A 79 1.46 8.30 2.44
CA ARG A 79 0.09 8.24 2.98
C ARG A 79 -0.78 9.41 2.55
N GLU A 80 -0.25 10.62 2.45
CA GLU A 80 -1.02 11.76 1.93
C GLU A 80 -1.47 11.54 0.48
N LYS A 81 -0.67 10.86 -0.36
CA LYS A 81 -1.09 10.50 -1.73
C LYS A 81 -2.18 9.43 -1.71
N LEU A 82 -2.12 8.45 -0.80
CA LEU A 82 -3.16 7.43 -0.65
C LEU A 82 -4.53 8.03 -0.31
N LYS A 83 -4.58 9.12 0.48
CA LYS A 83 -5.84 9.82 0.80
C LYS A 83 -6.57 10.38 -0.43
N LEU A 84 -5.87 10.53 -1.56
CA LEU A 84 -6.46 10.98 -2.82
C LEU A 84 -7.13 9.84 -3.60
N ILE A 85 -6.94 8.59 -3.21
CA ILE A 85 -7.53 7.42 -3.86
C ILE A 85 -8.87 7.13 -3.17
N PRO A 86 -10.01 7.36 -3.85
CA PRO A 86 -11.31 7.03 -3.29
C PRO A 86 -11.44 5.52 -3.10
N LEU A 87 -12.30 5.10 -2.16
CA LEU A 87 -12.61 3.70 -1.83
C LEU A 87 -11.59 2.95 -0.96
N ILE A 88 -10.44 3.56 -0.61
CA ILE A 88 -9.62 3.02 0.50
C ILE A 88 -10.40 3.22 1.80
N SER A 89 -10.65 2.13 2.52
CA SER A 89 -11.40 2.15 3.79
C SER A 89 -10.58 2.78 4.90
N ARG A 90 -9.29 2.39 5.01
CA ARG A 90 -8.37 2.83 6.07
C ARG A 90 -6.96 3.01 5.52
N ILE A 91 -6.29 4.07 5.96
CA ILE A 91 -4.86 4.32 5.68
C ILE A 91 -4.16 4.38 7.04
N ILE A 92 -3.21 3.48 7.27
CA ILE A 92 -2.60 3.28 8.58
C ILE A 92 -1.08 3.43 8.49
N ASP A 93 -0.49 4.05 9.50
CA ASP A 93 0.95 4.05 9.71
C ASP A 93 1.39 2.69 10.26
N GLY A 94 2.28 2.00 9.57
CA GLY A 94 2.76 0.69 9.97
C GLY A 94 3.78 0.12 8.99
N THR A 95 4.41 -0.98 9.37
CA THR A 95 5.41 -1.69 8.56
C THR A 95 4.95 -3.11 8.29
N ALA A 96 5.60 -3.81 7.36
CA ALA A 96 5.28 -5.22 7.10
C ALA A 96 5.69 -6.13 8.28
N GLU A 97 6.72 -5.72 9.02
CA GLU A 97 7.27 -6.39 10.20
C GLU A 97 6.40 -6.16 11.45
N HIS A 98 5.62 -5.07 11.46
CA HIS A 98 4.70 -4.74 12.55
C HIS A 98 3.39 -4.22 11.98
N ILE A 99 2.50 -5.16 11.63
CA ILE A 99 1.17 -4.88 11.09
C ILE A 99 0.25 -4.40 12.23
N PRO A 100 -0.25 -3.16 12.20
CA PRO A 100 -1.08 -2.57 13.26
C PRO A 100 -2.56 -2.97 13.13
N LEU A 101 -2.84 -4.28 13.06
CA LEU A 101 -4.18 -4.86 12.99
C LEU A 101 -4.30 -5.99 14.02
N GLU A 102 -5.54 -6.26 14.45
CA GLU A 102 -5.84 -7.40 15.34
C GLU A 102 -5.82 -8.71 14.55
N ASP A 103 -5.55 -9.83 15.25
CA ASP A 103 -5.58 -11.19 14.71
C ASP A 103 -7.01 -11.75 14.60
#